data_AF-A0AA97AYE5-F1
#
_entry.id   AF-A0AA97AYE5-F1
#
_cell.length_a   1.000
_cell.length_b   1.000
_cell.length_c   1.000
_cell.angle_alpha   90.00
_cell.angle_beta   90.00
_cell.angle_gamma   90.00
#
_symmetry.space_group_name_H-M   'P 1'
#
loop_
_entity.id
_entity.type
_entity.pdbx_description
1 polymer ?
#
loop_
_entity_poly.entity_id
_entity_poly.type
_entity_poly.pdbx_seq_one_letter_code
_entity_poly.pdbx_strand_id
1 'polypeptide(L)' 'MSIVVDLEMSDTEYLELLTQGRNPVCEQIYTQQLSSYGFSLTEAKQLAPLFEKADCSIAEKIAVNCALKQVWNHLIKLA' A
#
# COMPACT_ATOMS: atom_id res chain seq x y z
N MET A 1 4.78 -6.23 -19.62
CA MET A 1 4.19 -7.34 -18.84
C MET A 1 2.95 -6.78 -18.18
N SER A 2 1.76 -7.26 -18.52
CA SER A 2 0.51 -6.74 -17.96
C SER A 2 0.18 -7.56 -16.71
N ILE A 3 -0.02 -6.88 -15.58
CA ILE A 3 -0.42 -7.53 -14.32
C ILE A 3 -1.94 -7.42 -14.26
N VAL A 4 -2.63 -8.55 -14.14
CA VAL A 4 -4.05 -8.60 -13.82
C VAL A 4 -4.16 -8.72 -12.31
N VAL A 5 -4.84 -7.76 -11.68
CA VAL A 5 -5.06 -7.73 -10.24
C VAL A 5 -6.53 -8.01 -9.99
N ASP A 6 -6.83 -9.09 -9.28
CA ASP A 6 -8.16 -9.30 -8.72
C ASP A 6 -8.28 -8.48 -7.44
N LEU A 7 -9.24 -7.56 -7.43
CA LEU A 7 -9.49 -6.65 -6.33
C LEU A 7 -10.59 -7.16 -5.39
N GLU A 8 -11.26 -8.27 -5.74
CA GLU A 8 -12.40 -8.83 -4.97
C GLU A 8 -13.49 -7.78 -4.66
N MET A 9 -13.64 -6.79 -5.53
CA MET A 9 -14.54 -5.65 -5.35
C MET A 9 -15.44 -5.45 -6.56
N SER A 10 -16.56 -4.76 -6.36
CA SER A 10 -17.45 -4.40 -7.48
C SER A 10 -16.92 -3.21 -8.28
N ASP A 11 -17.30 -3.11 -9.56
CA ASP A 11 -16.97 -1.95 -10.41
C ASP A 11 -17.46 -0.63 -9.80
N THR A 12 -18.63 -0.64 -9.17
CA THR A 12 -19.18 0.55 -8.50
C THR A 12 -18.31 1.01 -7.33
N GLU A 13 -17.88 0.07 -6.49
CA GLU A 13 -17.01 0.37 -5.35
C GLU A 13 -15.63 0.85 -5.83
N TYR A 14 -15.11 0.26 -6.92
CA TYR A 14 -13.87 0.70 -7.55
C TYR A 14 -13.96 2.16 -8.01
N LEU A 15 -15.03 2.50 -8.73
CA LEU A 15 -15.26 3.86 -9.21
C LEU A 15 -15.45 4.86 -8.06
N GLU A 16 -16.18 4.48 -7.00
CA GLU A 16 -16.33 5.32 -5.81
C GLU A 16 -14.98 5.64 -5.16
N LEU A 17 -14.10 4.65 -4.99
CA LEU A 17 -12.76 4.87 -4.45
C LEU A 17 -11.91 5.76 -5.37
N LEU A 18 -11.99 5.58 -6.69
CA LEU A 18 -11.31 6.45 -7.65
C LEU A 18 -11.77 7.91 -7.52
N THR A 19 -13.08 8.16 -7.35
CA THR A 19 -13.59 9.53 -7.16
C THR A 19 -13.12 10.17 -5.86
N GLN A 20 -12.77 9.36 -4.85
CA GLN A 20 -12.14 9.82 -3.60
C GLN A 20 -10.62 10.00 -3.73
N GLY A 21 -10.05 9.82 -4.92
CA GLY A 21 -8.62 9.93 -5.18
C GLY A 21 -7.80 8.73 -4.68
N ARG A 22 -8.47 7.60 -4.35
CA ARG A 22 -7.81 6.35 -3.98
C ARG A 22 -7.63 5.49 -5.21
N ASN A 23 -6.52 4.77 -5.29
CA ASN A 23 -6.22 3.87 -6.40
C ASN A 23 -6.13 2.41 -5.90
N PRO A 24 -7.25 1.65 -5.95
CA PRO A 24 -7.30 0.29 -5.40
C PRO A 24 -6.27 -0.67 -6.01
N VAL A 25 -5.91 -0.46 -7.29
CA VAL A 25 -4.89 -1.27 -7.97
C VAL A 25 -3.51 -1.04 -7.33
N CYS A 26 -3.12 0.22 -7.15
CA CYS A 26 -1.86 0.55 -6.48
C CYS A 26 -1.85 0.06 -5.03
N GLU A 27 -2.95 0.25 -4.30
CA GLU A 27 -3.08 -0.22 -2.91
C GLU A 27 -2.88 -1.74 -2.78
N GLN A 28 -3.43 -2.53 -3.70
CA GLN A 28 -3.25 -3.97 -3.70
C GLN A 28 -1.80 -4.37 -4.01
N ILE A 29 -1.17 -3.69 -4.98
CA ILE A 29 0.26 -3.90 -5.33
C ILE A 29 1.15 -3.60 -4.11
N TYR A 30 0.93 -2.47 -3.44
CA TYR A 30 1.71 -2.10 -2.25
C TYR A 30 1.47 -3.07 -1.09
N THR A 31 0.23 -3.52 -0.91
CA THR A 31 -0.10 -4.52 0.12
C THR A 31 0.70 -5.82 -0.10
N GLN A 32 0.77 -6.31 -1.35
CA GLN A 32 1.54 -7.49 -1.71
C GLN A 32 3.05 -7.28 -1.50
N GLN A 33 3.58 -6.12 -1.91
CA GLN A 33 4.99 -5.79 -1.72
C GLN A 33 5.37 -5.71 -0.24
N LEU A 34 4.60 -5.00 0.58
CA LEU A 34 4.82 -4.93 2.03
C LEU A 34 4.76 -6.32 2.67
N SER A 35 3.81 -7.15 2.26
CA SER A 35 3.74 -8.54 2.73
C SER A 35 5.00 -9.33 2.39
N SER A 36 5.57 -9.14 1.19
CA SER A 36 6.84 -9.77 0.79
C SER A 36 8.05 -9.31 1.62
N TYR A 37 7.98 -8.12 2.20
CA TYR A 37 8.99 -7.58 3.11
C TYR A 37 8.72 -7.90 4.59
N GLY A 38 7.76 -8.79 4.88
CA GLY A 38 7.52 -9.33 6.22
C GLY A 38 6.50 -8.57 7.06
N PHE A 39 5.75 -7.63 6.48
CA PHE A 39 4.60 -7.01 7.16
C PHE A 39 3.42 -7.97 7.22
N SER A 40 2.63 -7.89 8.29
CA SER A 40 1.35 -8.62 8.34
C SER A 40 0.36 -8.05 7.31
N LEU A 41 -0.59 -8.89 6.85
CA LEU A 41 -1.62 -8.44 5.91
C LEU A 41 -2.41 -7.23 6.45
N THR A 42 -2.66 -7.20 7.76
CA THR A 42 -3.37 -6.09 8.41
C THR A 42 -2.57 -4.79 8.34
N GLU A 43 -1.28 -4.83 8.68
CA GLU A 43 -0.40 -3.65 8.61
C GLU A 43 -0.23 -3.18 7.17
N ALA A 44 -0.06 -4.11 6.23
CA ALA A 44 0.08 -3.82 4.82
C ALA A 44 -1.16 -3.11 4.26
N LYS A 45 -2.37 -3.59 4.60
CA LYS A 45 -3.64 -2.95 4.19
C LYS A 45 -3.84 -1.56 4.79
N GLN A 46 -3.32 -1.29 5.98
CA GLN A 46 -3.40 0.03 6.60
C GLN A 46 -2.40 1.02 5.98
N LEU A 47 -1.22 0.56 5.62
CA LEU A 47 -0.15 1.40 5.08
C LEU A 47 -0.31 1.67 3.58
N ALA A 48 -0.77 0.68 2.81
CA ALA A 48 -0.85 0.77 1.35
C ALA A 48 -1.61 2.01 0.82
N PRO A 49 -2.79 2.39 1.36
CA PRO A 49 -3.50 3.61 0.92
C PRO A 49 -2.74 4.90 1.22
N LEU A 50 -1.84 4.91 2.21
CA LEU A 50 -1.13 6.10 2.65
C LEU A 50 0.03 6.49 1.72
N PHE A 51 0.48 5.59 0.83
CA PHE A 51 1.59 5.85 -0.08
C PHE A 51 1.26 6.85 -1.19
N GLU A 52 0.04 6.80 -1.72
CA GLU A 52 -0.42 7.72 -2.78
C GLU A 52 -1.37 8.81 -2.25
N LYS A 53 -1.74 8.77 -0.97
CA LYS A 53 -2.59 9.79 -0.36
C LYS A 53 -1.88 11.14 -0.34
N ALA A 54 -2.44 12.12 -1.05
CA ALA A 54 -1.90 13.47 -1.13
C ALA A 54 -1.89 14.19 0.24
N ASP A 55 -3.00 14.09 0.99
CA ASP A 55 -3.20 14.78 2.27
C ASP A 55 -3.01 13.83 3.46
N CYS A 56 -1.76 13.44 3.72
CA CYS A 56 -1.40 12.68 4.92
C CYS A 56 -1.20 13.59 6.14
N SER A 57 -1.80 13.21 7.26
CA SER A 57 -1.47 13.76 8.59
C SER A 57 -0.02 13.45 8.98
N ILE A 58 0.51 14.17 9.98
CA ILE A 58 1.88 13.93 10.47
C ILE A 58 2.03 12.49 10.98
N ALA A 59 1.02 11.95 11.67
CA ALA A 59 1.05 10.58 12.17
C ALA A 59 1.12 9.55 11.03
N GLU A 60 0.32 9.72 9.98
CA GLU A 60 0.35 8.85 8.78
C GLU A 60 1.71 8.92 8.07
N LYS A 61 2.29 10.11 7.92
CA LYS A 61 3.63 10.28 7.34
C LYS A 61 4.71 9.56 8.15
N ILE A 62 4.64 9.63 9.48
CA ILE A 62 5.57 8.90 10.36
C ILE A 62 5.40 7.39 10.17
N ALA A 63 4.17 6.89 10.11
CA ALA A 63 3.90 5.46 9.90
C ALA A 63 4.49 4.95 8.59
N VAL A 64 4.27 5.66 7.47
CA VAL A 64 4.84 5.33 6.15
C VAL A 64 6.37 5.35 6.19
N ASN A 65 6.97 6.38 6.79
CA ASN A 65 8.43 6.48 6.88
C ASN A 65 9.05 5.35 7.73
N CYS A 66 8.39 4.96 8.83
CA CYS A 66 8.80 3.82 9.63
C CYS A 66 8.74 2.53 8.83
N ALA A 67 7.66 2.31 8.07
CA ALA A 67 7.52 1.14 7.22
C ALA A 67 8.63 1.08 6.15
N LEU A 68 8.86 2.19 5.44
CA LEU A 68 9.94 2.30 4.44
C LEU A 68 11.32 2.02 5.05
N LYS A 69 11.59 2.52 6.26
CA LYS A 69 12.85 2.23 6.96
C LYS A 69 13.01 0.74 7.27
N GLN A 70 11.94 0.04 7.64
CA GLN A 70 11.98 -1.41 7.87
C GLN A 70 12.24 -2.18 6.57
N VAL A 71 11.56 -1.81 5.49
CA VAL A 71 11.80 -2.38 4.15
C VAL A 71 13.27 -2.20 3.75
N TRP A 72 13.80 -0.97 3.89
CA TRP A 72 15.19 -0.67 3.58
C TRP A 72 16.18 -1.50 4.40
N ASN A 73 15.95 -1.63 5.70
CA ASN A 73 16.78 -2.48 6.56
C ASN A 73 16.73 -3.96 6.18
N HIS A 74 15.57 -4.44 5.73
CA HIS A 74 15.42 -5.82 5.23
C HIS A 74 16.23 -6.02 3.95
N LEU A 75 16.14 -5.08 3.00
CA LEU A 75 16.90 -5.11 1.75
C LEU A 75 18.41 -5.11 1.99
N ILE A 76 18.91 -4.27 2.90
CA ILE A 76 20.35 -4.26 3.25
C ILE A 76 20.80 -5.58 3.86
N LYS A 77 19.96 -6.23 4.68
CA LYS A 77 20.31 -7.52 5.31
C LYS A 77 20.31 -8.69 4.33
N LEU A 78 19.61 -8.56 3.21
CA LEU A 78 19.57 -9.56 2.13
C LEU A 78 20.63 -9.33 1.04
N ALA A 79 21.29 -8.17 1.04
CA ALA A 79 22.37 -7.81 0.10
C ALA A 79 23.74 -8.28 0.60
#